data_AF-A0A9D5Q5S2-F1
#
_entry.id   AF-A0A9D5Q5S2-F1
#
_cell.length_a   1.000
_cell.length_b   1.000
_cell.length_c   1.000
_cell.angle_alpha   90.00
_cell.angle_beta   90.00
_cell.angle_gamma   90.00
#
_symmetry.space_group_name_H-M   'P 1'
#
loop_
_entity.id
_entity.type
_entity.pdbx_description
1 polymer ?
#
loop_
_entity_poly.entity_id
_entity_poly.type
_entity_poly.pdbx_seq_one_letter_code
_entity_poly.pdbx_strand_id
1 'polypeptide(L)'
;MARQYALESIRRNLDKMPGLLWAKFVKFISPFYDTPNRAVQAAFAVGWLIVGPLTLLGVYVTWKQERWAAVALFLPILTTLTTCLLFHAEARYRDSASPAFVALAAIGVSSFLLQNRAPHIQQKEE
;
A
#
# COMPACT_ATOMS: atom_id res chain seq x y z
N MET A 1 10.78 -19.35 29.19
CA MET A 1 10.47 -20.49 28.31
C MET A 1 9.92 -20.08 26.95
N ALA A 2 8.82 -19.31 26.84
CA ALA A 2 8.23 -18.93 25.54
C ALA A 2 9.22 -18.29 24.52
N ARG A 3 10.12 -17.41 24.97
CA ARG A 3 11.16 -16.78 24.11
C ARG A 3 12.12 -17.80 23.50
N GLN A 4 12.54 -18.81 24.27
CA GLN A 4 13.46 -19.86 23.79
C GLN A 4 12.77 -20.72 22.73
N TYR A 5 11.53 -21.17 22.99
CA TYR A 5 10.73 -21.90 22.01
C TYR A 5 10.49 -21.10 20.72
N ALA A 6 10.22 -19.79 20.82
CA ALA A 6 10.04 -18.94 19.64
C ALA A 6 11.33 -18.84 18.81
N LEU A 7 12.47 -18.60 19.45
CA LEU A 7 13.77 -18.52 18.77
C LEU A 7 14.18 -19.86 18.15
N GLU A 8 13.90 -20.96 18.82
CA GLU A 8 14.20 -22.31 18.34
C GLU A 8 13.30 -22.69 17.15
N SER A 9 12.01 -22.34 17.19
CA SER A 9 11.09 -22.47 16.06
C SER A 9 11.53 -21.65 14.85
N ILE A 10 11.98 -20.41 15.07
CA ILE A 10 12.55 -19.56 14.02
C ILE A 10 13.76 -20.23 13.39
N ARG A 11 14.76 -20.62 14.22
CA ARG A 11 15.99 -21.27 13.76
C ARG A 11 15.72 -22.53 12.93
N ARG A 12 14.73 -23.32 13.33
CA ARG A 12 14.37 -24.58 12.64
C ARG A 12 13.68 -24.37 11.29
N ASN A 13 13.13 -23.19 11.03
CA ASN A 13 12.38 -22.89 9.81
C ASN A 13 12.93 -21.68 9.04
N LEU A 14 14.19 -21.28 9.29
CA LEU A 14 14.83 -20.13 8.62
C LEU A 14 14.82 -20.27 7.10
N ASP A 15 14.96 -21.49 6.59
CA ASP A 15 14.89 -21.86 5.17
C ASP A 15 13.51 -21.57 4.54
N LYS A 16 12.44 -21.70 5.32
CA LYS A 16 11.06 -21.48 4.87
C LYS A 16 10.57 -20.04 5.06
N MET A 17 11.27 -19.25 5.87
CA MET A 17 10.88 -17.87 6.19
C MET A 17 10.72 -16.98 4.94
N PRO A 18 11.64 -16.98 3.95
CA PRO A 18 11.47 -16.16 2.76
C PRO A 18 10.18 -16.47 2.01
N GLY A 19 9.83 -17.76 1.85
CA GLY A 19 8.59 -18.18 1.20
C GLY A 19 7.34 -17.75 1.97
N LEU A 20 7.38 -17.83 3.30
CA LEU A 20 6.28 -17.37 4.17
C LEU A 20 6.10 -15.85 4.10
N LEU A 21 7.19 -15.08 4.14
CA LEU A 21 7.15 -13.62 3.99
C LEU A 21 6.62 -13.23 2.61
N TRP A 22 7.06 -13.93 1.56
CA TRP A 22 6.55 -13.70 0.21
C TRP A 22 5.06 -13.98 0.11
N ALA A 23 4.57 -15.10 0.65
CA ALA A 23 3.15 -15.43 0.67
C ALA A 23 2.32 -14.36 1.43
N LYS A 24 2.83 -13.87 2.56
CA LYS A 24 2.21 -12.77 3.33
C LYS A 24 2.20 -11.47 2.53
N PHE A 25 3.29 -11.15 1.83
CA PHE A 25 3.40 -9.98 0.96
C PHE A 25 2.41 -10.05 -0.21
N VAL A 26 2.37 -11.18 -0.93
CA VAL A 26 1.41 -11.42 -2.02
C VAL A 26 -0.02 -11.29 -1.52
N LYS A 27 -0.33 -11.82 -0.33
CA LYS A 27 -1.65 -11.67 0.28
C LYS A 27 -2.00 -10.22 0.60
N PHE A 28 -1.03 -9.41 1.02
CA PHE A 28 -1.23 -7.98 1.30
C PHE A 28 -1.56 -7.18 0.03
N ILE A 29 -0.83 -7.43 -1.07
CA ILE A 29 -1.01 -6.72 -2.34
C ILE A 29 -2.15 -7.30 -3.20
N SER A 30 -2.68 -8.48 -2.86
CA SER A 30 -3.72 -9.14 -3.63
C SER A 30 -5.03 -8.33 -3.57
N PRO A 31 -5.71 -8.08 -4.71
CA PRO A 31 -7.03 -7.46 -4.72
C PRO A 31 -8.11 -8.36 -4.11
N PHE A 32 -7.87 -9.67 -4.06
CA PHE A 32 -8.86 -10.66 -3.66
C PHE A 32 -8.87 -10.88 -2.15
N TYR A 33 -9.97 -10.49 -1.53
CA TYR A 33 -10.26 -10.77 -0.12
C TYR A 33 -10.87 -12.18 0.00
N ASP A 34 -10.43 -12.93 1.01
CA ASP A 34 -10.99 -14.24 1.34
C ASP A 34 -12.28 -14.04 2.15
N THR A 35 -13.40 -13.96 1.44
CA THR A 35 -14.74 -13.78 2.01
C THR A 35 -15.76 -14.59 1.22
N PRO A 36 -16.75 -15.23 1.88
CA PRO A 36 -17.82 -15.91 1.17
C PRO A 36 -18.75 -14.94 0.41
N ASN A 37 -18.72 -13.64 0.74
CA ASN A 37 -19.56 -12.64 0.08
C ASN A 37 -18.91 -12.11 -1.21
N ARG A 38 -19.41 -12.60 -2.35
CA ARG A 38 -18.91 -12.22 -3.69
C ARG A 38 -19.01 -10.72 -3.98
N ALA A 39 -20.05 -10.04 -3.49
CA ALA A 39 -20.21 -8.61 -3.73
C ALA A 39 -19.12 -7.80 -3.02
N VAL A 40 -18.80 -8.17 -1.77
CA VAL A 40 -17.70 -7.56 -1.01
C VAL A 40 -16.37 -7.84 -1.70
N GLN A 41 -16.14 -9.09 -2.14
CA GLN A 41 -14.92 -9.45 -2.87
C GLN A 41 -14.74 -8.62 -4.15
N ALA A 42 -15.81 -8.44 -4.95
CA ALA A 42 -15.77 -7.62 -6.15
C ALA A 42 -15.53 -6.14 -5.84
N ALA A 43 -16.18 -5.58 -4.82
CA ALA A 43 -16.00 -4.19 -4.41
C ALA A 43 -14.54 -3.91 -4.00
N PHE A 44 -13.93 -4.80 -3.22
CA PHE A 44 -12.51 -4.68 -2.85
C PHE A 44 -11.58 -4.81 -4.05
N ALA A 45 -11.86 -5.75 -4.97
CA ALA A 45 -11.04 -5.93 -6.15
C ALA A 45 -11.06 -4.71 -7.07
N VAL A 46 -12.26 -4.18 -7.36
CA VAL A 46 -12.43 -2.96 -8.18
C VAL A 46 -11.80 -1.76 -7.49
N GLY A 47 -12.03 -1.58 -6.18
CA GLY A 47 -11.41 -0.52 -5.40
C GLY A 47 -9.88 -0.58 -5.46
N TRP A 48 -9.29 -1.77 -5.34
CA TRP A 48 -7.84 -1.94 -5.42
C TRP A 48 -7.27 -1.70 -6.83
N LEU A 49 -7.98 -2.14 -7.87
CA LEU A 49 -7.59 -1.90 -9.27
C LEU A 49 -7.59 -0.41 -9.62
N ILE A 50 -8.43 0.40 -8.98
CA ILE A 50 -8.48 1.85 -9.20
C ILE A 50 -7.49 2.56 -8.28
N VAL A 51 -7.57 2.32 -6.96
CA VAL A 51 -6.78 3.04 -5.96
C VAL A 51 -5.30 2.67 -6.06
N GLY A 52 -4.95 1.41 -6.31
CA GLY A 52 -3.55 0.96 -6.36
C GLY A 52 -2.69 1.75 -7.36
N PRO A 53 -3.05 1.79 -8.65
CA PRO A 53 -2.33 2.59 -9.65
C PRO A 53 -2.29 4.08 -9.32
N LEU A 54 -3.38 4.65 -8.79
CA LEU A 54 -3.43 6.06 -8.42
C LEU A 54 -2.55 6.38 -7.21
N THR A 55 -2.47 5.48 -6.23
CA THR A 55 -1.52 5.60 -5.12
C THR A 55 -0.09 5.62 -5.67
N LEU A 56 0.28 4.71 -6.59
CA LEU A 56 1.62 4.72 -7.20
C LEU A 56 1.92 6.04 -7.93
N LEU A 57 0.93 6.60 -8.63
CA LEU A 57 1.06 7.92 -9.26
C LEU A 57 1.27 9.03 -8.22
N GLY A 58 0.47 9.05 -7.15
CA GLY A 58 0.61 10.00 -6.06
C GLY A 58 1.97 9.93 -5.39
N VAL A 59 2.43 8.71 -5.10
CA VAL A 59 3.78 8.43 -4.60
C VAL A 59 4.84 9.03 -5.51
N TYR A 60 4.76 8.76 -6.81
CA TYR A 60 5.74 9.24 -7.78
C TYR A 60 5.79 10.78 -7.82
N VAL A 61 4.61 11.41 -7.83
CA VAL A 61 4.50 12.87 -7.87
C VAL A 61 5.01 13.49 -6.57
N THR A 62 4.55 13.02 -5.41
CA THR A 62 5.00 13.54 -4.11
C THR A 62 6.49 13.33 -3.93
N TRP A 63 7.04 12.20 -4.37
CA TRP A 63 8.49 11.94 -4.30
C TRP A 63 9.32 12.94 -5.11
N LYS A 64 8.80 13.38 -6.26
CA LYS A 64 9.45 14.39 -7.10
C LYS A 64 9.35 15.81 -6.55
N GLN A 65 8.25 16.14 -5.86
CA GLN A 65 8.02 17.47 -5.31
C GLN A 65 8.69 17.64 -3.93
N GLU A 66 8.45 16.71 -3.01
CA GLU A 66 8.92 16.79 -1.63
C GLU A 66 9.13 15.40 -1.01
N ARG A 67 10.39 14.97 -0.95
CA ARG A 67 10.77 13.63 -0.47
C ARG A 67 10.34 13.38 0.98
N TRP A 68 10.41 14.38 1.85
CA TRP A 68 10.03 14.24 3.26
C TRP A 68 8.54 14.02 3.45
N ALA A 69 7.69 14.75 2.71
CA ALA A 69 6.25 14.52 2.70
C ALA A 69 5.92 13.11 2.17
N ALA A 70 6.60 12.67 1.10
CA ALA A 70 6.42 11.32 0.57
C ALA A 70 6.75 10.23 1.60
N VAL A 71 7.86 10.38 2.34
CA VAL A 71 8.26 9.45 3.41
C VAL A 71 7.22 9.45 4.53
N ALA A 72 6.74 10.61 4.97
CA ALA A 72 5.72 10.72 6.02
C ALA A 72 4.42 10.00 5.63
N LEU A 73 3.99 10.12 4.37
CA LEU A 73 2.80 9.43 3.84
C LEU A 73 3.00 7.93 3.62
N PHE A 74 4.22 7.50 3.33
CA PHE A 74 4.56 6.08 3.19
C PHE A 74 4.70 5.36 4.53
N LEU A 75 5.09 6.07 5.58
CA LEU A 75 5.42 5.47 6.86
C LEU A 75 4.27 4.65 7.48
N PRO A 76 2.99 5.09 7.43
CA PRO A 76 1.86 4.26 7.83
C PRO A 76 1.75 2.97 7.01
N ILE A 77 1.90 3.04 5.68
CA ILE A 77 1.81 1.88 4.78
C ILE A 77 2.92 0.88 5.10
N LEU A 78 4.15 1.35 5.26
CA LEU A 78 5.29 0.51 5.62
C LEU A 78 5.14 -0.11 7.02
N THR A 79 4.60 0.65 7.97
CA THR A 79 4.35 0.17 9.32
C THR A 79 3.32 -0.96 9.28
N THR A 80 2.18 -0.75 8.62
CA THR A 80 1.14 -1.77 8.46
C THR A 80 1.67 -3.00 7.72
N LEU A 81 2.45 -2.82 6.65
CA LEU A 81 3.06 -3.92 5.92
C LEU A 81 4.00 -4.73 6.82
N THR A 82 4.86 -4.06 7.59
CA THR A 82 5.79 -4.70 8.52
C THR A 82 5.03 -5.48 9.59
N THR A 83 3.96 -4.92 10.15
CA THR A 83 3.07 -5.62 11.09
C THR A 83 2.43 -6.86 10.47
N CYS A 84 1.95 -6.78 9.23
CA CYS A 84 1.38 -7.92 8.49
C CYS A 84 2.42 -9.03 8.28
N LEU A 85 3.65 -8.65 7.92
CA LEU A 85 4.75 -9.58 7.68
C LEU A 85 5.18 -10.29 8.97
N LEU A 86 5.28 -9.57 10.09
CA LEU A 86 5.76 -10.10 11.37
C LEU A 86 4.73 -10.97 12.08
N PHE A 87 3.50 -10.49 12.27
CA PHE A 87 2.52 -11.16 13.13
C PHE A 87 1.67 -12.14 12.34
N HIS A 88 0.70 -11.63 11.58
CA HIS A 88 -0.14 -12.45 10.72
C HIS A 88 -0.73 -11.56 9.64
N ALA A 89 -0.68 -12.00 8.37
CA ALA A 89 -1.33 -11.30 7.27
C ALA A 89 -2.84 -11.61 7.31
N GLU A 90 -3.50 -11.10 8.34
CA GLU A 90 -4.96 -11.03 8.35
C GLU A 90 -5.38 -9.83 7.51
N ALA A 91 -6.35 -10.02 6.62
CA ALA A 91 -6.70 -8.99 5.65
C ALA A 91 -7.26 -7.71 6.30
N ARG A 92 -7.68 -7.79 7.57
CA ARG A 92 -8.08 -6.67 8.43
C ARG A 92 -6.98 -5.63 8.63
N TYR A 93 -5.71 -6.03 8.64
CA TYR A 93 -4.62 -5.07 8.81
C TYR A 93 -4.46 -4.14 7.61
N ARG A 94 -4.86 -4.58 6.40
CA ARG A 94 -4.84 -3.71 5.20
C ARG A 94 -5.81 -2.53 5.33
N ASP A 95 -6.94 -2.74 5.99
CA ASP A 95 -7.95 -1.69 6.17
C ASP A 95 -7.40 -0.52 7.01
N SER A 96 -6.47 -0.77 7.94
CA SER A 96 -5.80 0.29 8.70
C SER A 96 -4.90 1.20 7.85
N ALA A 97 -4.35 0.68 6.75
CA ALA A 97 -3.56 1.49 5.81
C ALA A 97 -4.40 2.12 4.69
N SER A 98 -5.67 1.74 4.56
CA SER A 98 -6.55 2.23 3.49
C SER A 98 -6.65 3.76 3.40
N PRO A 99 -6.69 4.55 4.50
CA PRO A 99 -6.75 6.01 4.39
C PRO A 99 -5.48 6.60 3.77
N ALA A 100 -4.31 6.02 4.04
CA ALA A 100 -3.05 6.46 3.46
C ALA A 100 -2.99 6.19 1.95
N PHE A 101 -3.47 5.02 1.51
CA PHE A 101 -3.61 4.70 0.08
C PHE A 101 -4.52 5.70 -0.65
N VAL A 102 -5.67 6.02 -0.06
CA VAL A 102 -6.64 6.97 -0.61
C VAL A 102 -6.09 8.39 -0.64
N ALA A 103 -5.40 8.84 0.41
CA ALA A 103 -4.78 10.16 0.46
C ALA A 103 -3.72 10.32 -0.66
N LEU A 104 -2.85 9.33 -0.84
CA LEU A 104 -1.87 9.31 -1.93
C LEU A 104 -2.55 9.28 -3.30
N ALA A 105 -3.59 8.47 -3.48
CA ALA A 105 -4.35 8.43 -4.72
C ALA A 105 -4.98 9.80 -5.04
N ALA A 106 -5.56 10.47 -4.05
CA ALA A 106 -6.13 11.81 -4.21
C ALA A 106 -5.08 12.84 -4.64
N ILE A 107 -3.88 12.80 -4.03
CA ILE A 107 -2.75 13.66 -4.43
C ILE A 107 -2.31 13.39 -5.87
N GLY A 108 -2.24 12.11 -6.28
CA GLY A 108 -1.89 11.72 -7.63
C GLY A 108 -2.89 12.25 -8.67
N VAL A 109 -4.18 12.08 -8.40
CA VAL A 109 -5.25 12.57 -9.28
C VAL A 109 -5.26 14.10 -9.34
N SER A 110 -5.20 14.79 -8.20
CA SER A 110 -5.26 16.25 -8.17
C SER A 110 -4.07 16.86 -8.90
N SER A 111 -2.87 16.32 -8.70
CA SER A 111 -1.66 16.81 -9.38
C SER A 111 -1.72 16.58 -10.89
N PHE A 112 -2.19 15.42 -11.33
CA PHE A 112 -2.36 15.12 -12.75
C PHE A 112 -3.38 16.04 -13.42
N LEU A 113 -4.52 16.28 -12.77
CA LEU A 113 -5.56 17.17 -13.28
C LEU A 113 -5.08 18.64 -13.35
N LEU A 114 -4.34 19.11 -12.34
CA LEU A 114 -3.81 20.47 -12.30
C LEU A 114 -2.74 20.69 -13.38
N GLN A 115 -1.82 19.73 -13.58
CA GLN A 115 -0.81 19.81 -14.64
C GLN A 115 -1.45 19.89 -16.03
N ASN A 116 -2.54 19.16 -16.28
CA ASN A 116 -3.24 19.20 -17.56
C ASN A 116 -4.07 20.48 -17.78
N ARG A 117 -4.38 21.24 -16.73
CA ARG A 117 -5.10 22.54 -16.84
C ARG A 117 -4.19 23.74 -16.98
N ALA A 118 -2.93 23.65 -16.55
CA ALA A 118 -1.97 24.74 -16.59
C ALA A 118 -1.35 25.12 -17.96
N PRO A 119 -1.40 24.34 -19.06
CA PRO A 119 -0.64 24.70 -20.27
C PRO A 119 -1.21 25.92 -21.03
N HIS A 120 -2.42 26.38 -20.71
CA HIS A 120 -3.08 27.48 -21.43
C HIS A 120 -2.87 28.88 -20.84
N ILE A 121 -2.23 29.03 -19.68
CA ILE A 121 -2.07 30.35 -19.04
C ILE A 121 -0.74 31.02 -19.39
N GLN A 122 0.29 30.25 -19.78
CA GLN A 122 1.62 30.82 -20.10
C GLN A 122 1.75 31.42 -21.51
N GLN A 123 0.73 31.35 -22.38
CA GLN A 123 0.78 31.92 -23.73
C GLN A 123 0.17 33.33 -23.86
N LYS A 124 -0.15 34.00 -22.75
CA LYS A 124 -0.83 35.32 -22.78
C LYS A 124 0.03 36.50 -22.30
N GLU A 125 1.32 36.29 -22.05
CA GLU A 125 2.25 37.33 -21.58
C GLU A 125 3.40 37.63 -22.57
N GLU A 126 3.27 37.27 -23.85
CA GLU A 126 4.13 37.80 -24.93
C GLU A 126 3.38 38.78 -25.82
#